data_AF-X6LU92-F1
#
_entry.id   AF-X6LU92-F1
#
_cell.length_a   1.000
_cell.length_b   1.000
_cell.length_c   1.000
_cell.angle_alpha   90.00
_cell.angle_beta   90.00
_cell.angle_gamma   90.00
#
_symmetry.space_group_name_H-M   'P 1'
#
loop_
_entity.id
_entity.type
_entity.pdbx_description
1 polymer ?
#
loop_
_entity_poly.entity_id
_entity_poly.type
_entity_poly.pdbx_seq_one_letter_code
_entity_poly.pdbx_strand_id
1 'polypeptide(L)'
;MFEKDSTELSTWKADEQRPFLIEETSLPKNAAEEESSDENTNNSAIINQTKPFSENKQYYSLWIAGCFLVNYTVGAGVLDLPLHFYQSGYVQSSILLCVLSVLNYCGFLWVVNAMYRGEAITTIATQAGVKRDTILTDQKTTISSIKGISLRTFQKYYQLQRNEYQMNELMGIFCGRKWKIFYEVSFLIGMMATLWAYSVLFATSLTRVFGVSGISNACEIDSGDYACRNLYNFYVGVFWIWTILICLVNFSEQASFQVWYCYFKKYFLF
;
A
#
# COMPACT_ATOMS: atom_id res chain seq x y z
N MET A 1 -4.30 -4.54 55.61
CA MET A 1 -5.08 -5.55 54.88
C MET A 1 -5.39 -4.99 53.51
N PHE A 2 -4.41 -5.08 52.60
CA PHE A 2 -4.56 -4.72 51.19
C PHE A 2 -3.93 -5.86 50.41
N GLU A 3 -4.80 -6.62 49.75
CA GLU A 3 -4.52 -7.86 49.06
C GLU A 3 -3.85 -7.53 47.72
N LYS A 4 -2.64 -8.05 47.55
CA LYS A 4 -1.80 -7.91 46.37
C LYS A 4 -2.27 -8.93 45.35
N ASP A 5 -2.99 -8.50 44.32
CA ASP A 5 -3.39 -9.37 43.22
C ASP A 5 -2.33 -9.28 42.10
N SER A 6 -1.33 -10.15 42.20
CA SER A 6 -0.29 -10.35 41.20
C SER A 6 -0.85 -11.20 40.06
N THR A 7 -1.38 -10.56 39.04
CA THR A 7 -1.69 -11.21 37.77
C THR A 7 -0.39 -11.40 36.98
N GLU A 8 0.10 -12.63 37.00
CA GLU A 8 1.22 -13.09 36.18
C GLU A 8 0.91 -12.89 34.69
N LEU A 9 1.65 -11.97 34.07
CA LEU A 9 1.66 -11.80 32.64
C LEU A 9 2.41 -13.00 32.04
N SER A 10 1.69 -13.92 31.40
CA SER A 10 2.29 -15.07 30.72
C SER A 10 3.27 -14.58 29.66
N THR A 11 4.56 -14.77 29.92
CA THR A 11 5.65 -14.53 28.97
C THR A 11 5.43 -15.38 27.73
N TRP A 12 5.02 -14.76 26.64
CA TRP A 12 5.08 -15.35 25.32
C TRP A 12 6.56 -15.56 24.99
N LYS A 13 7.04 -16.80 25.11
CA LYS A 13 8.29 -17.21 24.49
C LYS A 13 8.09 -17.14 22.99
N ALA A 14 8.80 -16.22 22.34
CA ALA A 14 8.96 -16.20 20.90
C ALA A 14 9.76 -17.45 20.54
N ASP A 15 9.04 -18.52 20.15
CA ASP A 15 9.69 -19.70 19.61
C ASP A 15 10.41 -19.33 18.32
N GLU A 16 11.69 -19.61 18.38
CA GLU A 16 12.74 -19.48 17.40
C GLU A 16 12.32 -20.01 16.02
N GLN A 17 12.69 -19.24 15.00
CA GLN A 17 12.40 -19.45 13.59
C GLN A 17 12.62 -20.91 13.16
N ARG A 18 11.54 -21.68 13.00
CA ARG A 18 11.56 -22.85 12.12
C ARG A 18 11.30 -22.38 10.69
N PRO A 19 12.15 -22.74 9.72
CA PRO A 19 11.83 -22.53 8.31
C PRO A 19 10.53 -23.26 8.00
N PHE A 20 9.58 -22.53 7.44
CA PHE A 20 8.23 -22.97 7.12
C PHE A 20 8.31 -23.96 5.95
N LEU A 21 8.58 -25.24 6.27
CA LEU A 21 8.41 -26.34 5.34
C LEU A 21 6.92 -26.65 5.25
N ILE A 22 6.35 -26.39 4.08
CA ILE A 22 4.97 -26.73 3.74
C ILE A 22 4.93 -28.25 3.63
N GLU A 23 4.45 -28.91 4.68
CA GLU A 23 4.12 -30.32 4.67
C GLU A 23 2.81 -30.50 3.87
N GLU A 24 2.91 -31.02 2.65
CA GLU A 24 1.76 -31.43 1.85
C GLU A 24 1.02 -32.54 2.58
N THR A 25 0.01 -32.17 3.36
CA THR A 25 -0.89 -33.14 4.00
C THR A 25 -1.80 -33.70 2.91
N SER A 26 -1.38 -34.82 2.34
CA SER A 26 -2.21 -35.64 1.46
C SER A 26 -3.51 -36.02 2.19
N LEU A 27 -4.63 -35.63 1.58
CA LEU A 27 -5.98 -35.98 2.03
C LEU A 27 -6.13 -37.51 2.12
N PRO A 28 -6.69 -38.05 3.21
CA PRO A 28 -6.96 -39.48 3.32
C PRO A 28 -8.04 -39.89 2.31
N LYS A 29 -7.66 -40.84 1.44
CA LYS A 29 -8.55 -41.55 0.50
C LYS A 29 -8.94 -42.91 1.10
N ASN A 30 -10.25 -43.17 1.08
CA ASN A 30 -10.92 -44.49 1.18
C ASN A 30 -10.92 -45.10 2.60
N ALA A 31 -11.87 -45.91 3.08
CA ALA A 31 -13.04 -46.67 2.58
C ALA A 31 -14.01 -46.81 3.81
N ALA A 32 -15.27 -47.25 3.79
CA ALA A 32 -16.03 -48.26 3.06
C ALA A 32 -17.56 -48.02 3.35
N GLU A 33 -18.47 -48.22 2.37
CA GLU A 33 -19.51 -49.30 2.28
C GLU A 33 -20.62 -49.23 3.37
N GLU A 34 -21.93 -49.37 3.14
CA GLU A 34 -22.74 -50.01 2.08
C GLU A 34 -24.24 -49.57 2.16
N GLU A 35 -24.91 -49.62 1.01
CA GLU A 35 -26.35 -49.69 0.63
C GLU A 35 -27.53 -49.33 1.58
N SER A 36 -28.46 -48.47 1.09
CA SER A 36 -29.75 -48.92 0.50
C SER A 36 -30.62 -47.77 -0.05
N SER A 37 -31.00 -47.90 -1.33
CA SER A 37 -32.26 -47.56 -2.01
C SER A 37 -32.88 -46.14 -2.01
N ASP A 38 -33.17 -45.74 -3.27
CA ASP A 38 -34.27 -44.91 -3.79
C ASP A 38 -34.09 -43.38 -4.00
N GLU A 39 -33.93 -43.05 -5.28
CA GLU A 39 -34.80 -42.12 -6.03
C GLU A 39 -34.74 -40.61 -5.69
N ASN A 40 -33.83 -39.85 -6.32
CA ASN A 40 -34.22 -38.71 -7.17
C ASN A 40 -33.06 -38.05 -7.94
N THR A 41 -33.13 -38.29 -9.24
CA THR A 41 -32.70 -37.55 -10.42
C THR A 41 -32.53 -36.02 -10.29
N ASN A 42 -31.34 -35.55 -10.72
CA ASN A 42 -30.98 -34.24 -11.26
C ASN A 42 -30.81 -33.05 -10.29
N ASN A 43 -29.60 -32.91 -9.71
CA ASN A 43 -28.93 -31.61 -9.48
C ASN A 43 -27.42 -31.79 -9.15
N SER A 44 -26.75 -32.68 -9.87
CA SER A 44 -25.32 -33.01 -9.68
C SER A 44 -24.53 -32.75 -10.96
N ALA A 45 -24.56 -31.50 -11.41
CA ALA A 45 -23.59 -30.96 -12.37
C ALA A 45 -23.29 -29.52 -11.95
N ILE A 46 -22.01 -29.14 -11.99
CA ILE A 46 -21.41 -27.88 -11.52
C ILE A 46 -20.92 -27.92 -10.05
N ILE A 47 -20.12 -28.95 -9.72
CA ILE A 47 -18.93 -28.72 -8.88
C ILE A 47 -17.74 -28.92 -9.82
N ASN A 48 -17.54 -27.95 -10.71
CA ASN A 48 -16.29 -27.86 -11.46
C ASN A 48 -15.21 -27.49 -10.45
N GLN A 49 -14.41 -28.50 -10.09
CA GLN A 49 -13.10 -28.31 -9.49
C GLN A 49 -12.30 -27.37 -10.41
N THR A 50 -12.28 -26.09 -10.04
CA THR A 50 -11.29 -25.16 -10.54
C THR A 50 -9.94 -25.65 -10.04
N LYS A 51 -9.20 -26.31 -10.94
CA LYS A 51 -7.76 -26.57 -10.78
C LYS A 51 -7.12 -25.30 -10.20
N PRO A 52 -6.38 -25.36 -9.08
CA PRO A 52 -5.68 -24.20 -8.57
C PRO A 52 -4.71 -23.77 -9.67
N PHE A 53 -5.00 -22.62 -10.27
CA PHE A 53 -4.14 -21.98 -11.24
C PHE A 53 -2.87 -21.64 -10.47
N SER A 54 -1.81 -22.45 -10.61
CA SER A 54 -0.50 -22.17 -10.03
C SER A 54 0.12 -21.04 -10.86
N GLU A 55 -0.47 -19.86 -10.74
CA GLU A 55 0.11 -18.63 -11.23
C GLU A 55 1.45 -18.50 -10.52
N ASN A 56 2.55 -18.58 -11.27
CA ASN A 56 3.89 -18.31 -10.76
C ASN A 56 3.94 -16.83 -10.36
N LYS A 57 3.41 -16.50 -9.17
CA LYS A 57 3.50 -15.18 -8.59
C LYS A 57 4.98 -14.93 -8.32
N GLN A 58 5.61 -14.12 -9.16
CA GLN A 58 6.96 -13.64 -8.93
C GLN A 58 6.94 -12.77 -7.68
N TYR A 59 7.45 -13.30 -6.58
CA TYR A 59 7.65 -12.53 -5.36
C TYR A 59 8.89 -11.65 -5.55
N TYR A 60 8.72 -10.34 -5.32
CA TYR A 60 9.84 -9.42 -5.30
C TYR A 60 10.73 -9.68 -4.07
N SER A 61 12.04 -9.63 -4.27
CA SER A 61 13.01 -9.67 -3.16
C SER A 61 12.80 -8.49 -2.23
N LEU A 62 13.01 -8.70 -0.92
CA LEU A 62 12.95 -7.64 0.10
C LEU A 62 13.89 -6.46 -0.22
N TRP A 63 15.01 -6.74 -0.88
CA TRP A 63 15.93 -5.70 -1.35
C TRP A 63 15.28 -4.75 -2.36
N ILE A 64 14.56 -5.31 -3.33
CA ILE A 64 13.86 -4.54 -4.36
C ILE A 64 12.79 -3.67 -3.69
N ALA A 65 12.01 -4.24 -2.76
CA ALA A 65 11.04 -3.49 -1.98
C ALA A 65 11.67 -2.33 -1.19
N GLY A 66 12.88 -2.52 -0.65
CA GLY A 66 13.67 -1.47 -0.03
C GLY A 66 14.03 -0.33 -1.01
N CYS A 67 14.44 -0.65 -2.24
CA CYS A 67 14.70 0.34 -3.28
C CYS A 67 13.44 1.15 -3.63
N PHE A 68 12.29 0.47 -3.79
CA PHE A 68 10.99 1.14 -3.99
C PHE A 68 10.68 2.10 -2.84
N LEU A 69 10.86 1.66 -1.60
CA LEU A 69 10.60 2.47 -0.41
C LEU A 69 11.51 3.70 -0.35
N VAL A 70 12.81 3.55 -0.61
CA VAL A 70 13.77 4.66 -0.62
C VAL A 70 13.46 5.65 -1.76
N ASN A 71 13.16 5.16 -2.96
CA ASN A 71 12.81 6.04 -4.08
C ASN A 71 11.51 6.81 -3.83
N TYR A 72 10.54 6.18 -3.17
CA TYR A 72 9.28 6.81 -2.83
C TYR A 72 9.41 7.84 -1.70
N THR A 73 10.24 7.54 -0.70
CA THR A 73 10.45 8.42 0.47
C THR A 73 11.42 9.57 0.20
N VAL A 74 12.49 9.32 -0.55
CA VAL A 74 13.50 10.34 -0.90
C VAL A 74 13.05 11.10 -2.13
N GLY A 75 12.04 11.93 -1.91
CA GLY A 75 11.51 12.86 -2.90
C GLY A 75 12.22 14.22 -2.92
N ALA A 76 11.57 15.17 -3.57
CA ALA A 76 11.98 16.58 -3.63
C ALA A 76 12.22 17.22 -2.25
N GLY A 77 11.46 16.81 -1.23
CA GLY A 77 11.54 17.40 0.11
C GLY A 77 12.91 17.26 0.78
N VAL A 78 13.76 16.33 0.33
CA VAL A 78 15.14 16.21 0.87
C VAL A 78 16.04 17.37 0.42
N LEU A 79 15.74 17.99 -0.74
CA LEU A 79 16.51 19.14 -1.24
C LEU A 79 16.24 20.41 -0.41
N ASP A 80 15.06 20.52 0.21
CA ASP A 80 14.69 21.67 1.04
C ASP A 80 15.14 21.53 2.49
N LEU A 81 15.58 20.33 2.93
CA LEU A 81 16.02 20.10 4.30
C LEU A 81 17.14 21.07 4.72
N PRO A 82 18.26 21.25 3.98
CA PRO A 82 19.32 22.17 4.40
C PRO A 82 18.83 23.61 4.61
N LEU A 83 17.93 24.09 3.74
CA LEU A 83 17.34 25.43 3.85
C LEU A 83 16.48 25.58 5.11
N HIS A 84 15.66 24.57 5.42
CA HIS A 84 14.84 24.57 6.62
C HIS A 84 15.66 24.45 7.90
N PHE A 85 16.75 23.69 7.90
CA PHE A 85 17.69 23.63 9.02
C PHE A 85 18.39 24.98 9.23
N TYR A 86 18.74 25.67 8.15
CA TYR A 86 19.33 27.01 8.22
C TYR A 86 18.37 28.05 8.80
N GLN A 87 17.09 28.02 8.40
CA GLN A 87 16.09 28.99 8.86
C GLN A 87 15.52 28.69 10.25
N SER A 88 15.24 27.42 10.56
CA SER A 88 14.62 27.01 11.83
C SER A 88 15.64 26.74 12.94
N GLY A 89 16.92 26.57 12.59
CA GLY A 89 17.96 26.13 13.52
C GLY A 89 17.97 24.62 13.74
N TYR A 90 19.16 24.07 14.02
CA TYR A 90 19.39 22.62 14.10
C TYR A 90 18.50 21.92 15.14
N VAL A 91 18.36 22.51 16.34
CA VAL A 91 17.62 21.87 17.45
C VAL A 91 16.13 21.73 17.13
N GLN A 92 15.50 22.79 16.62
CA GLN A 92 14.07 22.77 16.31
C GLN A 92 13.76 21.81 15.15
N SER A 93 14.57 21.82 14.09
CA SER A 93 14.42 20.89 12.97
C SER A 93 14.60 19.43 13.41
N SER A 94 15.56 19.13 14.29
CA SER A 94 15.73 17.79 14.84
C SER A 94 14.54 17.33 15.67
N ILE A 95 13.97 18.20 16.52
CA ILE A 95 12.77 17.88 17.30
C ILE A 95 11.58 17.61 16.36
N LEU A 96 11.38 18.47 15.37
CA LEU A 96 10.27 18.32 14.42
C LEU A 96 10.38 17.03 13.59
N LEU A 97 11.58 16.68 13.13
CA LEU A 97 11.82 15.41 12.44
C LEU A 97 11.56 14.20 13.34
N CYS A 98 11.96 14.28 14.61
CA CYS A 98 11.69 13.22 15.59
C CYS A 98 10.17 13.03 15.78
N VAL A 99 9.44 14.12 16.02
CA VAL A 99 7.97 14.09 16.17
C VAL A 99 7.29 13.53 14.92
N LEU A 100 7.70 14.00 13.73
CA LEU A 100 7.15 13.52 12.47
C LEU A 100 7.45 12.02 12.25
N SER A 101 8.64 11.57 12.63
CA SER A 101 9.02 10.15 12.56
C SER A 101 8.13 9.28 13.47
N VAL A 102 7.90 9.72 14.71
CA VAL A 102 6.99 9.02 15.65
C VAL A 102 5.57 8.99 15.11
N LEU A 103 5.06 10.11 14.61
CA LEU A 103 3.70 10.17 14.03
C LEU A 103 3.57 9.25 12.81
N ASN A 104 4.58 9.21 11.93
CA ASN A 104 4.58 8.32 10.77
C ASN A 104 4.62 6.84 11.19
N TYR A 105 5.45 6.51 12.18
CA TYR A 105 5.52 5.15 12.74
C TYR A 105 4.19 4.73 13.37
N CYS A 106 3.56 5.61 14.14
CA CYS A 106 2.22 5.38 14.67
C CYS A 106 1.22 5.16 13.52
N GLY A 107 1.20 6.02 12.52
CA GLY A 107 0.33 5.88 11.34
C GLY A 107 0.50 4.52 10.65
N PHE A 108 1.74 4.10 10.43
CA PHE A 108 2.07 2.79 9.87
C PHE A 108 1.52 1.63 10.74
N LEU A 109 1.73 1.66 12.06
CA LEU A 109 1.19 0.63 12.96
C LEU A 109 -0.35 0.57 12.92
N TRP A 110 -1.01 1.72 12.85
CA TRP A 110 -2.47 1.77 12.72
C TRP A 110 -2.96 1.14 11.42
N VAL A 111 -2.29 1.42 10.31
CA VAL A 111 -2.58 0.80 9.00
C VAL A 111 -2.39 -0.71 9.06
N VAL A 112 -1.26 -1.19 9.57
CA VAL A 112 -0.96 -2.63 9.68
C VAL A 112 -2.02 -3.34 10.54
N ASN A 113 -2.39 -2.75 11.68
CA ASN A 113 -3.45 -3.28 12.53
C ASN A 113 -4.81 -3.29 11.82
N ALA A 114 -5.11 -2.27 11.01
CA ALA A 114 -6.32 -2.22 10.21
C ALA A 114 -6.33 -3.31 9.13
N MET A 115 -5.19 -3.57 8.46
CA MET A 115 -5.04 -4.65 7.48
C MET A 115 -5.33 -6.02 8.09
N TYR A 116 -4.71 -6.35 9.24
CA TYR A 116 -4.94 -7.62 9.92
C TYR A 116 -6.40 -7.81 10.34
N ARG A 117 -7.05 -6.74 10.85
CA ARG A 117 -8.47 -6.79 11.23
C ARG A 117 -9.37 -6.89 9.99
N GLY A 118 -9.02 -6.20 8.91
CA GLY A 118 -9.76 -6.25 7.64
C GLY A 118 -9.73 -7.64 7.02
N GLU A 119 -8.56 -8.29 7.05
CA GLU A 119 -8.38 -9.68 6.62
C GLU A 119 -9.25 -10.62 7.45
N ALA A 120 -9.18 -10.54 8.78
CA ALA A 120 -10.00 -11.36 9.68
C ALA A 120 -11.50 -11.19 9.40
N ILE A 121 -12.01 -9.95 9.29
CA ILE A 121 -13.41 -9.66 9.00
C ILE A 121 -13.84 -10.24 7.64
N THR A 122 -13.01 -10.05 6.61
CA THR A 122 -13.34 -10.52 5.26
C THR A 122 -13.35 -12.04 5.19
N THR A 123 -12.40 -12.72 5.83
CA THR A 123 -12.37 -14.19 5.87
C THR A 123 -13.61 -14.74 6.56
N ILE A 124 -14.03 -14.16 7.69
CA ILE A 124 -15.27 -14.56 8.38
C ILE A 124 -16.49 -14.36 7.49
N ALA A 125 -16.62 -13.18 6.88
CA ALA A 125 -17.78 -12.87 6.06
C ALA A 125 -17.82 -13.72 4.77
N THR A 126 -16.65 -14.03 4.20
CA THR A 126 -16.53 -14.95 3.04
C THR A 126 -16.97 -16.37 3.41
N GLN A 127 -16.58 -16.85 4.60
CA GLN A 127 -17.03 -18.15 5.11
C GLN A 127 -18.55 -18.19 5.38
N ALA A 128 -19.14 -17.05 5.71
CA ALA A 128 -20.60 -16.89 5.84
C ALA A 128 -21.33 -16.82 4.48
N GLY A 129 -20.62 -16.96 3.36
CA GLY A 129 -21.19 -16.88 2.01
C GLY A 129 -21.47 -15.46 1.52
N VAL A 130 -20.97 -14.43 2.20
CA VAL A 130 -21.14 -13.04 1.79
C VAL A 130 -20.08 -12.69 0.74
N LYS A 131 -20.52 -12.15 -0.41
CA LYS A 131 -19.61 -11.69 -1.47
C LYS A 131 -18.78 -10.49 -0.99
N ARG A 132 -17.51 -10.42 -1.43
CA ARG A 132 -16.56 -9.34 -1.10
C ARG A 132 -17.12 -7.94 -1.38
N ASP A 133 -17.79 -7.75 -2.52
CA ASP A 133 -18.33 -6.44 -2.92
C ASP A 133 -19.41 -5.92 -1.95
N THR A 134 -20.20 -6.85 -1.39
CA THR A 134 -21.21 -6.53 -0.38
C THR A 134 -20.57 -6.12 0.94
N ILE A 135 -19.47 -6.78 1.32
CA ILE A 135 -18.70 -6.46 2.55
C ILE A 135 -18.13 -5.04 2.48
N LEU A 136 -17.62 -4.64 1.31
CA LEU A 136 -17.01 -3.32 1.11
C LEU A 136 -18.04 -2.17 1.10
N THR A 137 -19.29 -2.46 0.77
CA THR A 137 -20.31 -1.43 0.55
C THR A 137 -21.28 -1.29 1.73
N ASP A 138 -21.58 -2.39 2.43
CA ASP A 138 -22.57 -2.42 3.51
C ASP A 138 -22.04 -3.07 4.80
N GLN A 139 -21.48 -2.21 5.66
CA GLN A 139 -21.00 -2.57 6.98
C GLN A 139 -22.12 -3.15 7.87
N LYS A 140 -23.36 -2.66 7.75
CA LYS A 140 -24.46 -3.11 8.61
C LYS A 140 -24.82 -4.56 8.32
N THR A 141 -24.92 -4.91 7.04
CA THR A 141 -25.18 -6.28 6.59
C THR A 141 -24.05 -7.22 7.02
N THR A 142 -22.79 -6.78 6.90
CA THR A 142 -21.62 -7.57 7.34
C THR A 142 -21.68 -7.88 8.84
N ILE A 143 -21.96 -6.89 9.69
CA ILE A 143 -22.06 -7.09 11.14
C ILE A 143 -23.23 -8.00 11.49
N SER A 144 -24.38 -7.88 10.81
CA SER A 144 -25.52 -8.78 11.07
C SER A 144 -25.24 -10.23 10.71
N SER A 145 -24.51 -10.48 9.61
CA SER A 145 -24.12 -11.84 9.20
C SER A 145 -23.11 -12.47 10.17
N ILE A 146 -22.25 -11.66 10.81
CA ILE A 146 -21.22 -12.14 11.75
C ILE A 146 -21.79 -12.48 13.13
N LYS A 147 -22.87 -11.81 13.58
CA LYS A 147 -23.42 -11.99 14.94
C LYS A 147 -23.84 -13.43 15.29
N GLY A 148 -24.03 -14.32 14.32
CA GLY A 148 -24.40 -15.72 14.54
C GLY A 148 -23.24 -16.72 14.58
N ILE A 149 -22.00 -16.30 14.31
CA ILE A 149 -20.87 -17.22 14.10
C ILE A 149 -20.12 -17.43 15.42
N SER A 150 -20.03 -18.69 15.87
CA SER A 150 -19.29 -19.01 17.09
C SER A 150 -17.77 -18.89 16.91
N LEU A 151 -17.07 -18.34 17.91
CA LEU A 151 -15.59 -18.21 17.95
C LEU A 151 -14.86 -19.55 17.75
N ARG A 152 -15.45 -20.67 18.20
CA ARG A 152 -14.85 -22.01 18.04
C ARG A 152 -14.83 -22.45 16.59
N THR A 153 -15.88 -22.14 15.83
CA THR A 153 -15.93 -22.43 14.40
C THR A 153 -14.86 -21.63 13.66
N PHE A 154 -14.69 -20.35 14.02
CA PHE A 154 -13.67 -19.50 13.42
C PHE A 154 -12.25 -20.04 13.57
N GLN A 155 -11.86 -20.42 14.80
CA GLN A 155 -10.51 -20.91 15.07
C GLN A 155 -10.17 -22.19 14.30
N LYS A 156 -11.16 -23.06 14.04
CA LYS A 156 -10.95 -24.33 13.36
C LYS A 156 -10.78 -24.19 11.84
N TYR A 157 -11.37 -23.16 11.23
CA TYR A 157 -11.40 -22.99 9.77
C TYR A 157 -10.65 -21.75 9.27
N TYR A 158 -9.86 -21.09 10.14
CA TYR A 158 -9.09 -19.93 9.72
C TYR A 158 -7.92 -20.35 8.82
N GLN A 159 -8.18 -20.39 7.51
CA GLN A 159 -7.12 -20.45 6.51
C GLN A 159 -6.76 -19.03 6.10
N LEU A 160 -5.48 -18.69 6.27
CA LEU A 160 -4.94 -17.37 5.96
C LEU A 160 -4.89 -17.19 4.44
N GLN A 161 -5.97 -16.71 3.84
CA GLN A 161 -5.98 -16.32 2.44
C GLN A 161 -5.39 -14.91 2.35
N ARG A 162 -4.12 -14.82 1.93
CA ARG A 162 -3.42 -13.53 1.72
C ARG A 162 -4.10 -12.73 0.61
N ASN A 163 -5.12 -11.98 1.00
CA ASN A 163 -5.80 -11.03 0.14
C ASN A 163 -5.04 -9.71 0.19
N GLU A 164 -4.77 -9.14 -0.97
CA GLU A 164 -4.20 -7.81 -1.08
C GLU A 164 -5.31 -6.80 -0.79
N TYR A 165 -5.15 -6.02 0.28
CA TYR A 165 -6.10 -4.96 0.66
C TYR A 165 -5.54 -3.61 0.26
N GLN A 166 -6.30 -2.89 -0.56
CA GLN A 166 -6.03 -1.49 -0.83
C GLN A 166 -6.52 -0.63 0.34
N MET A 167 -5.85 0.49 0.60
CA MET A 167 -6.20 1.36 1.73
C MET A 167 -7.63 1.92 1.63
N ASN A 168 -8.09 2.23 0.42
CA ASN A 168 -9.46 2.70 0.17
C ASN A 168 -10.52 1.64 0.52
N GLU A 169 -10.23 0.35 0.31
CA GLU A 169 -11.09 -0.74 0.74
C GLU A 169 -11.16 -0.83 2.26
N LEU A 170 -10.02 -0.72 2.94
CA LEU A 170 -9.95 -0.72 4.40
C LEU A 170 -10.76 0.44 5.00
N MET A 171 -10.67 1.64 4.42
CA MET A 171 -11.50 2.77 4.85
C MET A 171 -13.00 2.52 4.64
N GLY A 172 -13.37 1.81 3.57
CA GLY A 172 -14.74 1.35 3.36
C GLY A 172 -15.22 0.40 4.45
N ILE A 173 -14.39 -0.58 4.82
CA ILE A 173 -14.71 -1.59 5.83
C ILE A 173 -14.89 -0.98 7.22
N PHE A 174 -13.97 -0.11 7.66
CA PHE A 174 -13.97 0.42 9.03
C PHE A 174 -14.81 1.68 9.21
N CYS A 175 -14.75 2.62 8.26
CA CYS A 175 -15.35 3.94 8.41
C CYS A 175 -16.60 4.11 7.53
N GLY A 176 -16.86 3.20 6.59
CA GLY A 176 -18.02 3.23 5.71
C GLY A 176 -17.84 4.13 4.46
N ARG A 177 -18.87 4.14 3.61
CA ARG A 177 -18.81 4.73 2.26
C ARG A 177 -18.48 6.22 2.21
N LYS A 178 -19.00 7.02 3.15
CA LYS A 178 -18.76 8.48 3.17
C LYS A 178 -17.29 8.80 3.44
N TRP A 179 -16.68 8.09 4.38
CA TRP A 179 -15.27 8.26 4.73
C TRP A 179 -14.34 7.72 3.66
N LYS A 180 -14.71 6.63 2.98
CA LYS A 180 -14.00 6.15 1.79
C LYS A 180 -13.90 7.23 0.72
N ILE A 181 -15.03 7.86 0.35
CA ILE A 181 -15.05 8.93 -0.66
C ILE A 181 -14.19 10.11 -0.21
N PHE A 182 -14.32 10.52 1.05
CA PHE A 182 -13.51 11.60 1.60
C PHE A 182 -12.00 11.30 1.52
N TYR A 183 -11.60 10.07 1.89
CA TYR A 183 -10.22 9.61 1.79
C TYR A 183 -9.71 9.62 0.33
N GLU A 184 -10.50 9.08 -0.61
CA GLU A 184 -10.13 9.05 -2.03
C GLU A 184 -9.95 10.46 -2.62
N VAL A 185 -10.86 11.39 -2.31
CA VAL A 185 -10.74 12.80 -2.73
C VAL A 185 -9.52 13.47 -2.10
N SER A 186 -9.32 13.29 -0.79
CA SER A 186 -8.16 13.84 -0.08
C SER A 186 -6.84 13.33 -0.66
N PHE A 187 -6.75 12.02 -0.90
CA PHE A 187 -5.60 11.39 -1.53
C PHE A 187 -5.34 11.94 -2.93
N LEU A 188 -6.38 12.12 -3.76
CA LEU A 188 -6.25 12.70 -5.10
C LEU A 188 -5.73 14.14 -5.07
N ILE A 189 -6.24 14.96 -4.14
CA ILE A 189 -5.74 16.33 -3.94
C ILE A 189 -4.27 16.32 -3.52
N GLY A 190 -3.89 15.46 -2.58
CA GLY A 190 -2.51 15.32 -2.12
C GLY A 190 -1.55 14.89 -3.25
N MET A 191 -1.97 13.93 -4.08
CA MET A 191 -1.20 13.50 -5.25
C MET A 191 -1.07 14.62 -6.29
N MET A 192 -2.13 15.38 -6.54
CA MET A 192 -2.09 16.52 -7.46
C MET A 192 -1.16 17.63 -6.97
N ALA A 193 -1.22 17.97 -5.67
CA ALA A 193 -0.33 18.96 -5.06
C ALA A 193 1.14 18.52 -5.14
N THR A 194 1.41 17.24 -4.89
CA THR A 194 2.74 16.66 -5.00
C THR A 194 3.26 16.71 -6.44
N LEU A 195 2.43 16.32 -7.41
CA LEU A 195 2.79 16.36 -8.83
C LEU A 195 3.07 17.79 -9.29
N TRP A 196 2.27 18.75 -8.83
CA TRP A 196 2.50 20.16 -9.10
C TRP A 196 3.85 20.64 -8.52
N ALA A 197 4.15 20.34 -7.26
CA ALA A 197 5.43 20.69 -6.64
C ALA A 197 6.63 20.11 -7.42
N TYR A 198 6.55 18.84 -7.85
CA TYR A 198 7.58 18.24 -8.70
C TYR A 198 7.72 18.94 -10.05
N SER A 199 6.61 19.36 -10.67
CA SER A 199 6.66 20.10 -11.94
C SER A 199 7.38 21.45 -11.81
N VAL A 200 7.15 22.15 -10.70
CA VAL A 200 7.82 23.43 -10.39
C VAL A 200 9.32 23.20 -10.23
N LEU A 201 9.72 22.24 -9.39
CA LEU A 201 11.13 21.95 -9.12
C LEU A 201 11.88 21.49 -10.36
N PHE A 202 11.25 20.64 -11.18
CA PHE A 202 11.81 20.21 -12.45
C PHE A 202 12.02 21.39 -13.40
N ALA A 203 11.01 22.24 -13.58
CA ALA A 203 11.09 23.39 -14.46
C ALA A 203 12.14 24.40 -13.98
N THR A 204 12.14 24.77 -12.70
CA THR A 204 13.14 25.70 -12.13
C THR A 204 14.57 25.16 -12.24
N SER A 205 14.76 23.85 -12.08
CA SER A 205 16.09 23.24 -12.23
C SER A 205 16.57 23.28 -13.69
N LEU A 206 15.69 22.99 -14.64
CA LEU A 206 16.04 23.02 -16.07
C LEU A 206 16.23 24.43 -16.62
N THR A 207 15.42 25.41 -16.22
CA THR A 207 15.61 26.81 -16.68
C THR A 207 16.97 27.37 -16.28
N ARG A 208 17.50 26.96 -15.12
CA ARG A 208 18.81 27.38 -14.63
C ARG A 208 19.97 26.77 -15.40
N VAL A 209 19.80 25.58 -15.97
CA VAL A 209 20.89 24.83 -16.62
C VAL A 209 20.82 24.92 -18.14
N PHE A 210 19.62 24.87 -18.72
CA PHE A 210 19.41 24.74 -20.16
C PHE A 210 18.50 25.85 -20.71
N GLY A 211 19.06 26.68 -21.58
CA GLY A 211 18.29 27.58 -22.45
C GLY A 211 17.77 26.86 -23.69
N VAL A 212 16.69 27.39 -24.27
CA VAL A 212 16.14 26.90 -25.54
C VAL A 212 16.21 28.02 -26.56
N SER A 213 16.97 27.79 -27.64
CA SER A 213 17.10 28.74 -28.75
C SER A 213 15.72 29.14 -29.29
N GLY A 214 15.44 30.43 -29.30
CA GLY A 214 14.16 30.99 -29.74
C GLY A 214 13.16 31.28 -28.61
N ILE A 215 13.39 30.80 -27.38
CA ILE A 215 12.57 31.15 -26.21
C ILE A 215 13.34 32.07 -25.27
N SER A 216 14.40 31.55 -24.64
CA SER A 216 15.28 32.28 -23.72
C SER A 216 16.56 31.48 -23.44
N ASN A 217 17.61 32.16 -23.01
CA ASN A 217 18.82 31.53 -22.48
C ASN A 217 18.58 30.99 -21.06
N ALA A 218 19.56 30.27 -20.50
CA ALA A 218 19.51 29.82 -19.12
C ALA A 218 19.32 31.03 -18.19
N CYS A 219 18.33 30.95 -17.30
CA CYS A 219 17.87 32.08 -16.50
C CYS A 219 17.34 31.63 -15.14
N GLU A 220 17.32 32.57 -14.19
CA GLU A 220 16.70 32.39 -12.89
C GLU A 220 15.30 33.02 -12.88
N ILE A 221 14.32 32.27 -12.40
CA ILE A 221 12.89 32.65 -12.43
C ILE A 221 12.61 33.93 -11.64
N ASP A 222 13.44 34.23 -10.63
CA ASP A 222 13.29 35.40 -9.75
C ASP A 222 13.72 36.73 -10.43
N SER A 223 14.29 36.67 -11.63
CA SER A 223 14.70 37.85 -12.41
C SER A 223 13.53 38.71 -12.91
N GLY A 224 12.32 38.17 -12.92
CA GLY A 224 11.12 38.89 -13.40
C GLY A 224 11.02 39.03 -14.93
N ASP A 225 11.93 38.41 -15.69
CA ASP A 225 11.92 38.46 -17.16
C ASP A 225 10.79 37.58 -17.75
N TYR A 226 10.00 38.18 -18.66
CA TYR A 226 8.94 37.49 -19.39
C TYR A 226 9.47 36.32 -20.23
N ALA A 227 10.65 36.46 -20.84
CA ALA A 227 11.25 35.38 -21.63
C ALA A 227 11.60 34.18 -20.74
N CYS A 228 12.13 34.44 -19.54
CA CYS A 228 12.41 33.40 -18.55
C CYS A 228 11.13 32.68 -18.09
N ARG A 229 10.05 33.42 -17.86
CA ARG A 229 8.73 32.84 -17.50
C ARG A 229 8.17 31.95 -18.60
N ASN A 230 8.37 32.30 -19.88
CA ASN A 230 7.96 31.46 -21.00
C ASN A 230 8.78 30.16 -21.06
N LEU A 231 10.09 30.23 -20.82
CA LEU A 231 10.96 29.05 -20.75
C LEU A 231 10.56 28.12 -19.59
N TYR A 232 10.23 28.69 -18.42
CA TYR A 232 9.69 27.95 -17.28
C TYR A 232 8.38 27.23 -17.63
N ASN A 233 7.40 27.95 -18.18
CA ASN A 233 6.12 27.36 -18.58
C ASN A 233 6.28 26.25 -19.63
N PHE A 234 7.24 26.41 -20.55
CA PHE A 234 7.59 25.38 -21.52
C PHE A 234 8.04 24.08 -20.83
N TYR A 235 8.99 24.16 -19.88
CA TYR A 235 9.44 22.97 -19.14
C TYR A 235 8.36 22.34 -18.25
N VAL A 236 7.47 23.15 -17.66
CA VAL A 236 6.29 22.63 -16.96
C VAL A 236 5.42 21.82 -17.93
N GLY A 237 5.15 22.34 -19.14
CA GLY A 237 4.39 21.62 -20.16
C GLY A 237 5.05 20.29 -20.57
N VAL A 238 6.36 20.30 -20.80
CA VAL A 238 7.15 19.09 -21.10
C VAL A 238 7.03 18.06 -19.98
N PHE A 239 7.14 18.48 -18.72
CA PHE A 239 6.99 17.61 -17.56
C PHE A 239 5.62 16.94 -17.51
N TRP A 240 4.54 17.68 -17.76
CA TRP A 240 3.18 17.13 -17.77
C TRP A 240 2.97 16.12 -18.90
N ILE A 241 3.44 16.42 -20.11
CA ILE A 241 3.37 15.49 -21.25
C ILE A 241 4.13 14.21 -20.90
N TRP A 242 5.36 14.34 -20.40
CA TRP A 242 6.19 13.21 -19.98
C TRP A 242 5.52 12.36 -18.88
N THR A 243 4.96 13.02 -17.86
CA THR A 243 4.25 12.34 -16.77
C THR A 243 3.04 11.57 -17.29
N ILE A 244 2.25 12.16 -18.20
CA ILE A 244 1.12 11.48 -18.83
C ILE A 244 1.59 10.24 -19.59
N LEU A 245 2.68 10.34 -20.36
CA LEU A 245 3.25 9.19 -21.08
C LEU A 245 3.68 8.08 -20.11
N ILE A 246 4.34 8.42 -19.00
CA ILE A 246 4.73 7.45 -17.96
C ILE A 246 3.51 6.80 -17.32
N CYS A 247 2.45 7.55 -17.06
CA CYS A 247 1.21 7.01 -16.51
C CYS A 247 0.53 5.99 -17.43
N LEU A 248 0.82 6.02 -18.74
CA LEU A 248 0.33 5.04 -19.71
C LEU A 248 1.18 3.76 -19.75
N VAL A 249 2.39 3.78 -19.18
CA VAL A 249 3.28 2.60 -19.13
C VAL A 249 2.85 1.65 -18.03
N ASN A 250 2.83 0.35 -18.33
CA ASN A 250 2.45 -0.70 -17.38
C ASN A 250 3.38 -0.76 -16.16
N PHE A 251 2.82 -1.06 -14.98
CA PHE A 251 3.55 -1.16 -13.72
C PHE A 251 4.71 -2.18 -13.74
N SER A 252 4.61 -3.24 -14.54
CA SER A 252 5.68 -4.24 -14.68
C SER A 252 6.96 -3.64 -15.26
N GLU A 253 6.84 -2.72 -16.21
CA GLU A 253 7.98 -2.02 -16.82
C GLU A 253 8.52 -0.94 -15.89
N GLN A 254 7.64 -0.29 -15.13
CA GLN A 254 8.03 0.73 -14.14
C GLN A 254 8.97 0.16 -13.07
N ALA A 255 8.84 -1.13 -12.71
CA ALA A 255 9.73 -1.76 -11.74
C ALA A 255 11.20 -1.75 -12.18
N SER A 256 11.46 -1.96 -13.48
CA SER A 256 12.80 -1.88 -14.05
C SER A 256 13.39 -0.47 -13.91
N PHE A 257 12.59 0.55 -14.21
CA PHE A 257 13.00 1.94 -14.07
C PHE A 257 13.34 2.32 -12.62
N GLN A 258 12.63 1.78 -11.63
CA GLN A 258 12.92 2.07 -10.23
C GLN A 258 14.24 1.47 -9.75
N VAL A 259 14.54 0.25 -10.18
CA VAL A 259 15.85 -0.39 -9.90
C VAL A 259 16.96 0.41 -10.58
N TRP A 260 16.79 0.77 -11.85
CA TRP A 260 17.74 1.60 -12.58
C TRP A 260 17.99 2.96 -11.91
N TYR A 261 16.94 3.65 -11.49
CA TYR A 261 17.04 4.94 -10.80
C TYR A 261 17.79 4.83 -9.46
N CYS A 262 17.56 3.74 -8.71
CA CYS A 262 18.27 3.49 -7.47
C CYS A 262 19.79 3.33 -7.71
N TYR A 263 20.17 2.59 -8.76
CA TYR A 263 21.58 2.48 -9.17
C TYR A 263 22.15 3.83 -9.61
N PHE A 264 21.45 4.57 -10.46
CA PHE A 264 21.89 5.88 -10.92
C PHE A 264 22.16 6.83 -9.75
N LYS A 265 21.25 6.89 -8.78
CA LYS A 265 21.38 7.72 -7.57
C LYS A 265 22.59 7.33 -6.72
N LYS A 266 22.87 6.03 -6.58
CA LYS A 266 24.01 5.52 -5.82
C LYS A 266 25.36 5.90 -6.44
N TYR A 267 25.47 5.91 -7.77
CA TYR A 267 26.76 6.10 -8.46
C TYR A 267 27.03 7.53 -8.93
N PHE A 268 25.99 8.36 -9.10
CA PHE A 268 26.13 9.68 -9.69
C PHE A 268 25.87 10.84 -8.71
N LEU A 269 25.17 10.57 -7.60
CA LEU A 269 24.70 11.60 -6.65
C LEU A 269 25.45 11.57 -5.31
N PHE A 270 26.31 10.58 -5.08
CA PHE A 270 27.20 10.42 -3.93
C PHE A 270 28.61 10.11 -4.41
#